data_AF-A0A0P7XFG6-F1
#
_entry.id   AF-A0A0P7XFG6-F1
#
_cell.length_a   1.000
_cell.length_b   1.000
_cell.length_c   1.000
_cell.angle_alpha   90.00
_cell.angle_beta   90.00
_cell.angle_gamma   90.00
#
_symmetry.space_group_name_H-M   'P 1'
#
loop_
_entity.id
_entity.type
_entity.pdbx_description
1 polymer ?
#
loop_
_entity_poly.entity_id
_entity_poly.type
_entity_poly.pdbx_seq_one_letter_code
_entity_poly.pdbx_strand_id
1 'polypeptide(L)' 'MRHTLMLNLDDRHAQLLDDLSTHFRLSAEDTARFAIRLTHARFRQKPDVLVPEFKPSAAKRPPCASDDYEPF' A
#
# COMPACT_ATOMS: atom_id res chain seq x y z
N MET A 1 -16.81 -8.17 8.05
CA MET A 1 -16.67 -7.61 9.41
C MET A 1 -15.60 -6.52 9.34
N ARG A 2 -15.92 -5.28 9.74
CA ARG A 2 -14.94 -4.17 9.81
C ARG A 2 -14.56 -3.97 11.28
N HIS A 3 -13.27 -3.95 11.57
CA HIS A 3 -12.75 -3.64 12.90
C HIS A 3 -12.03 -2.29 12.83
N THR A 4 -12.45 -1.34 13.66
CA THR A 4 -11.83 -0.02 13.75
C THR A 4 -10.92 0.01 14.98
N LEU A 5 -9.68 0.43 14.79
CA LEU A 5 -8.71 0.64 15.85
C LEU A 5 -8.30 2.12 15.84
N MET A 6 -8.39 2.79 16.98
CA MET A 6 -7.80 4.12 17.17
C MET A 6 -6.41 3.96 17.75
N LEU A 7 -5.43 4.60 17.12
CA LEU A 7 -4.02 4.49 17.49
C LEU A 7 -3.55 5.83 18.06
N ASN A 8 -3.17 5.84 19.34
CA ASN A 8 -2.50 6.98 19.94
C ASN A 8 -1.00 6.86 19.67
N LEU A 9 -0.44 7.87 19.00
CA LEU A 9 0.98 7.95 18.69
C LEU A 9 1.62 9.00 19.58
N ASP A 10 2.81 8.68 20.11
CA ASP A 10 3.69 9.74 20.62
C ASP A 10 4.29 10.54 19.46
N ASP A 11 4.92 11.67 19.78
CA ASP A 11 5.47 12.60 18.79
C ASP A 11 6.47 11.92 17.84
N ARG A 12 7.26 10.97 18.36
CA ARG A 12 8.27 10.26 17.57
C ARG A 12 7.62 9.32 16.57
N HIS A 13 6.61 8.55 16.99
CA HIS A 13 5.89 7.67 16.07
C HIS A 13 5.04 8.44 15.07
N ALA A 14 4.49 9.61 15.46
CA ALA A 14 3.78 10.49 14.55
C ALA A 14 4.71 11.03 13.44
N GLN A 15 5.92 11.47 13.78
CA GLN A 15 6.93 11.89 12.80
C GLN A 15 7.32 10.76 11.84
N LEU A 16 7.58 9.56 12.37
CA LEU A 16 7.91 8.41 11.52
C LEU A 16 6.78 8.07 10.55
N LEU A 17 5.52 8.17 11.00
CA LEU A 17 4.37 7.95 10.13
C LEU A 17 4.27 9.02 9.04
N ASP A 18 4.57 10.28 9.36
CA ASP A 18 4.54 11.39 8.41
C ASP A 18 5.65 11.28 7.35
N ASP A 19 6.86 10.90 7.76
CA ASP A 19 7.98 10.61 6.86
C ASP A 19 7.64 9.49 5.87
N LEU A 20 7.08 8.38 6.38
CA LEU A 20 6.65 7.24 5.56
C LEU A 20 5.49 7.63 4.63
N SER A 21 4.52 8.38 5.15
CA SER A 21 3.38 8.90 4.40
C SER A 21 3.83 9.74 3.21
N THR A 22 4.79 10.64 3.45
CA THR A 22 5.39 11.49 2.42
C THR A 22 6.18 10.68 1.40
N HIS A 23 6.97 9.71 1.86
CA HIS A 23 7.79 8.87 0.98
C HIS A 23 6.95 8.03 0.02
N PHE A 24 5.91 7.36 0.53
CA PHE A 24 5.03 6.50 -0.28
C PHE A 24 3.88 7.26 -0.94
N ARG A 25 3.70 8.55 -0.62
CA ARG A 25 2.59 9.41 -1.07
C ARG A 25 1.22 8.79 -0.76
N LEU A 26 1.08 8.27 0.46
CA LEU A 26 -0.14 7.64 0.96
C LEU A 26 -0.75 8.50 2.06
N SER A 27 -2.02 8.27 2.40
CA SER A 27 -2.59 8.83 3.63
C SER A 27 -1.90 8.21 4.86
N ALA A 28 -1.91 8.89 6.01
CA ALA A 28 -1.38 8.34 7.25
C ALA A 28 -2.06 7.00 7.61
N GLU A 29 -3.37 6.87 7.37
CA GLU A 29 -4.12 5.63 7.61
C GLU A 29 -3.67 4.50 6.68
N ASP A 30 -3.52 4.77 5.38
CA ASP A 30 -3.10 3.75 4.42
C ASP A 30 -1.63 3.37 4.61
N THR A 31 -0.80 4.32 5.03
CA THR A 31 0.59 4.08 5.44
C THR A 31 0.66 3.14 6.64
N ALA A 32 -0.18 3.36 7.67
CA ALA A 32 -0.23 2.47 8.82
C ALA A 32 -0.70 1.05 8.42
N ARG A 33 -1.73 0.93 7.57
CA ARG A 33 -2.17 -0.37 7.03
C ARG A 33 -1.07 -1.04 6.21
N PHE A 34 -0.32 -0.28 5.41
CA PHE A 34 0.79 -0.78 4.62
C PHE A 34 1.91 -1.31 5.52
N ALA A 35 2.31 -0.55 6.54
CA ALA A 35 3.34 -0.95 7.49
C ALA A 35 2.98 -2.24 8.24
N ILE A 36 1.72 -2.39 8.67
CA ILE A 36 1.22 -3.63 9.29
C ILE A 36 1.36 -4.82 8.33
N ARG A 37 0.93 -4.66 7.07
CA ARG A 37 1.03 -5.73 6.06
C ARG A 37 2.48 -6.10 5.77
N LEU A 38 3.36 -5.10 5.63
CA LEU A 38 4.79 -5.30 5.38
C LEU A 38 5.44 -6.06 6.53
N THR A 39 5.16 -5.66 7.78
CA THR A 39 5.69 -6.30 8.98
C THR A 39 5.16 -7.73 9.11
N HIS A 40 3.86 -7.94 8.89
CA HIS A 40 3.27 -9.28 8.92
C HIS A 40 3.86 -10.20 7.83
N ALA A 41 4.07 -9.68 6.61
CA ALA A 41 4.71 -10.44 5.54
C ALA A 41 6.15 -10.84 5.90
N ARG A 42 6.92 -9.91 6.47
CA ARG A 42 8.28 -10.19 6.98
C ARG A 42 8.30 -11.17 8.15
N PHE A 43 7.30 -11.12 9.04
CA PHE A 43 7.19 -12.09 10.13
C PHE A 43 6.87 -13.51 9.63
N ARG A 44 6.02 -13.62 8.60
CA ARG A 44 5.62 -14.90 8.00
C ARG A 44 6.67 -15.50 7.08
N GLN A 45 7.46 -14.66 6.42
CA GLN A 45 8.61 -15.10 5.64
C GLN A 45 9.73 -15.40 6.63
N LYS A 46 10.19 -16.66 6.66
CA LYS A 46 11.36 -17.02 7.46
C LYS A 46 12.48 -16.00 7.18
N PRO A 47 13.26 -15.59 8.20
CA PRO A 47 14.24 -14.51 8.12
C PRO A 47 15.31 -14.65 7.03
N ASP A 48 15.42 -15.83 6.38
CA ASP A 48 16.38 -16.12 5.33
C ASP A 48 15.89 -15.79 3.90
N VAL A 49 14.70 -15.23 3.71
CA VAL A 49 14.21 -14.86 2.37
C VAL A 49 14.01 -13.36 2.27
N LEU A 50 15.02 -12.70 1.72
CA LEU A 50 15.06 -11.29 1.34
C LEU A 50 13.85 -10.95 0.44
N VAL A 51 12.87 -10.27 1.05
CA VAL A 51 11.88 -9.32 0.51
C VAL A 51 11.24 -9.69 -0.86
N PRO A 52 9.92 -9.93 -0.93
CA PRO A 52 9.23 -10.00 -2.20
C PRO A 52 9.09 -8.58 -2.75
N GLU A 53 9.43 -8.45 -4.03
CA GLU A 53 9.31 -7.25 -4.84
C GLU A 53 7.93 -6.58 -4.64
N PHE A 54 7.92 -5.37 -4.07
CA PHE A 54 6.71 -4.55 -3.98
C PHE A 54 6.39 -4.02 -5.38
N LYS A 55 5.43 -4.66 -6.07
CA LYS A 55 4.83 -4.10 -7.28
C LYS A 55 3.62 -3.27 -6.88
N PRO A 56 3.70 -1.93 -6.86
CA PRO A 56 2.51 -1.11 -6.72
C PRO A 56 1.60 -1.43 -7.90
N SER A 57 0.44 -2.01 -7.61
CA SER A 57 -0.55 -2.31 -8.62
C SER A 57 -1.07 -0.99 -9.18
N ALA A 58 -0.45 -0.51 -10.27
CA ALA A 58 -1.07 0.47 -11.14
C ALA A 58 -2.45 -0.07 -11.48
N ALA A 59 -3.50 0.64 -11.07
CA ALA A 59 -4.86 0.31 -11.40
C ALA A 59 -4.92 0.12 -12.93
N LYS A 60 -5.09 -1.13 -13.38
CA LYS A 60 -5.42 -1.39 -14.77
C LYS A 60 -6.77 -0.70 -15.01
N ARG A 61 -6.75 0.47 -15.63
CA ARG A 61 -7.92 0.99 -16.32
C ARG A 61 -8.40 -0.14 -17.25
N PRO A 62 -9.67 -0.56 -17.18
CA PRO A 62 -10.18 -1.50 -18.17
C PRO A 62 -10.00 -0.86 -19.55
N PRO A 63 -9.57 -1.62 -20.57
CA PRO A 63 -9.50 -1.10 -21.92
C PRO A 63 -10.89 -0.64 -22.33
N CYS A 64 -11.03 0.65 -22.67
CA CYS A 64 -12.20 1.14 -23.37
C CYS A 64 -12.40 0.26 -24.61
N ALA A 65 -13.61 -0.27 -24.77
CA ALA A 65 -14.00 -1.07 -25.90
C ALA A 65 -13.58 -0.39 -27.21
N SER A 66 -12.92 -1.16 -28.05
CA SER A 66 -12.58 -0.82 -29.42
C SER A 66 -13.84 -0.37 -30.18
N ASP A 67 -13.83 0.88 -30.64
CA ASP A 67 -14.70 1.37 -31.70
C ASP A 67 -14.32 0.65 -33.00
N ASP A 68 -15.23 -0.16 -33.51
CA ASP A 68 -15.23 -0.65 -34.89
C ASP A 68 -15.29 0.55 -35.84
N TYR A 69 -14.17 0.88 -36.49
CA TYR A 69 -14.15 1.79 -37.61
C TYR A 69 -13.96 0.98 -38.90
N GLU A 70 -15.07 0.55 -39.51
CA GLU A 70 -15.07 0.07 -40.89
C GLU A 70 -15.11 1.27 -41.87
N PRO A 71 -14.15 1.41 -42.79
CA PRO A 71 -14.22 2.40 -43.86
C PRO A 71 -15.11 1.88 -45.00
N PHE A 72 -16.17 2.64 -45.32
CA PHE A 72 -16.83 2.62 -46.63
C PHE A 72 -16.18 3.65 -47.56
#